data_AF-A0A2E2JBW1-F1
#
_entry.id   AF-A0A2E2JBW1-F1
#
_cell.length_a   1.000
_cell.length_b   1.000
_cell.length_c   1.000
_cell.angle_alpha   90.00
_cell.angle_beta   90.00
_cell.angle_gamma   90.00
#
_symmetry.space_group_name_H-M   'P 1'
#
loop_
_entity.id
_entity.type
_entity.pdbx_description
1 polymer ?
#
loop_
_entity_poly.entity_id
_entity_poly.type
_entity_poly.pdbx_seq_one_letter_code
_entity_poly.pdbx_strand_id
1 'polypeptide(L)'
;MALTPKQEKFAQAVASGMNQSDAYRHAYTVKSMKPSSVNVNASKLMADAKVSQRVADLRKPMAEAAQVTLRGHLEDLKMLRDLAIDEKQISAAIAAEVARGKAAGVHVESLNHHHSGAVAVATIDTSKLSNGTIAELLRARRAETDPG
;
A
#
# COMPACT_ATOMS: atom_id res chain seq x y z
N MET A 1 -14.13 30.03 -7.05
CA MET A 1 -13.54 30.82 -5.95
C MET A 1 -12.20 30.21 -5.58
N ALA A 2 -11.13 31.00 -5.53
CA ALA A 2 -9.75 30.53 -5.34
C ALA A 2 -9.34 30.39 -3.86
N LEU A 3 -8.37 29.53 -3.58
CA LEU A 3 -7.72 29.40 -2.27
C LEU A 3 -6.93 30.67 -1.93
N THR A 4 -6.89 31.02 -0.64
CA THR A 4 -6.01 32.11 -0.19
C THR A 4 -4.54 31.65 -0.22
N PRO A 5 -3.56 32.58 -0.30
CA PRO A 5 -2.13 32.21 -0.30
C PRO A 5 -1.70 31.37 0.91
N LYS A 6 -2.30 31.59 2.09
CA LYS A 6 -2.00 30.80 3.30
C LYS A 6 -2.56 29.38 3.20
N GLN A 7 -3.76 29.22 2.65
CA GLN A 7 -4.35 27.90 2.45
C GLN A 7 -3.60 27.11 1.38
N GLU A 8 -3.15 27.78 0.31
CA GLU A 8 -2.30 27.17 -0.72
C GLU A 8 -0.96 26.72 -0.12
N LYS A 9 -0.31 27.57 0.69
CA LYS A 9 0.94 27.20 1.38
C LYS A 9 0.76 26.02 2.35
N PHE A 10 -0.37 25.96 3.06
CA PHE A 10 -0.73 24.83 3.89
C PHE A 10 -0.89 23.55 3.05
N ALA A 11 -1.64 23.63 1.94
CA ALA A 11 -1.87 22.50 1.05
C ALA A 11 -0.56 21.95 0.45
N GLN A 12 0.35 22.83 0.04
CA GLN A 12 1.69 22.45 -0.45
C GLN A 12 2.51 21.73 0.62
N ALA A 13 2.54 22.24 1.85
CA ALA A 13 3.27 21.61 2.96
C ALA A 13 2.70 20.23 3.34
N VAL A 14 1.38 20.07 3.34
CA VAL A 14 0.75 18.75 3.57
C VAL A 14 1.03 17.80 2.39
N ALA A 15 0.94 18.29 1.16
CA ALA A 15 1.22 17.51 -0.04
C ALA A 15 2.67 16.99 -0.04
N SER A 16 3.63 17.79 0.43
CA SER A 16 5.04 17.40 0.56
C SER A 16 5.35 16.46 1.74
N GLY A 17 4.33 16.04 2.51
CA GLY A 17 4.48 15.05 3.58
C GLY A 17 4.59 15.60 4.99
N MET A 18 4.44 16.92 5.22
CA MET A 18 4.34 17.44 6.60
C MET A 18 3.03 16.99 7.26
N ASN A 19 3.08 16.76 8.58
CA ASN A 19 1.85 16.61 9.34
C ASN A 19 1.06 17.92 9.37
N GLN A 20 -0.25 17.84 9.59
CA GLN A 20 -1.16 18.99 9.48
C GLN A 20 -0.79 20.12 10.46
N SER A 21 -0.39 19.79 11.68
CA SER A 21 -0.03 20.79 12.69
C SER A 21 1.22 21.59 12.27
N ASP A 22 2.24 20.92 11.74
CA ASP A 22 3.46 21.58 11.24
C ASP A 22 3.20 22.37 9.96
N ALA A 23 2.41 21.82 9.04
CA ALA A 23 1.96 22.55 7.86
C ALA A 23 1.20 23.84 8.23
N TYR A 24 0.37 23.79 9.28
CA TYR A 24 -0.35 24.96 9.77
C TYR A 24 0.61 26.00 10.37
N ARG A 25 1.60 25.58 11.16
CA ARG A 25 2.66 26.48 11.67
C ARG A 25 3.49 27.09 10.54
N HIS A 26 3.69 26.35 9.46
CA HIS A 26 4.45 26.81 8.29
C HIS A 26 3.67 27.84 7.46
N ALA A 27 2.35 27.72 7.41
CA ALA A 27 1.47 28.58 6.64
C ALA A 27 0.92 29.80 7.41
N TYR A 28 0.77 29.69 8.73
CA TYR A 28 0.13 30.69 9.59
C TYR A 28 1.02 31.10 10.76
N THR A 29 0.92 32.36 11.18
CA THR A 29 1.58 32.86 12.39
C THR A 29 0.87 32.33 13.63
N VAL A 30 1.58 31.55 14.46
CA VAL A 30 1.00 30.84 15.63
C VAL A 30 1.58 31.29 16.98
N LYS A 31 2.30 32.42 17.05
CA LYS A 31 3.12 32.83 18.22
C LYS A 31 2.40 32.83 19.58
N SER A 32 1.08 33.00 19.61
CA SER A 32 0.28 33.04 20.85
C SER A 32 -0.73 31.89 20.96
N MET A 33 -0.64 30.89 20.08
CA MET A 33 -1.57 29.76 20.07
C MET A 33 -1.01 28.59 20.86
N LYS A 34 -1.87 27.97 21.67
CA LYS A 34 -1.55 26.69 22.32
C LYS A 34 -1.41 25.59 21.25
N PRO A 35 -0.55 24.57 21.46
CA PRO A 35 -0.40 23.46 20.53
C PRO A 35 -1.73 22.76 20.18
N SER A 36 -2.63 22.61 21.16
CA SER A 36 -3.97 22.03 20.94
C SER A 36 -4.82 22.86 19.99
N SER A 37 -4.77 24.19 20.08
CA SER A 37 -5.49 25.09 19.17
C SER A 37 -4.94 25.00 17.75
N VAL A 38 -3.62 24.87 17.59
CA VAL A 38 -3.00 24.65 16.27
C VAL A 38 -3.48 23.34 15.67
N ASN A 39 -3.50 22.26 16.45
CA ASN A 39 -3.94 20.96 15.96
C ASN A 39 -5.42 20.97 15.52
N VAL A 40 -6.30 21.56 16.34
CA VAL A 40 -7.72 21.68 16.01
C VAL A 40 -7.93 22.52 14.73
N ASN A 41 -7.22 23.64 14.60
CA ASN A 41 -7.37 24.51 13.43
C ASN A 41 -6.77 23.89 12.16
N ALA A 42 -5.66 23.17 12.27
CA ALA A 42 -5.08 22.41 11.18
C ALA A 42 -6.03 21.32 10.67
N SER A 43 -6.65 20.58 11.60
CA SER A 43 -7.65 19.55 11.28
C SER A 43 -8.90 20.15 10.63
N LYS A 44 -9.43 21.25 11.17
CA LYS A 44 -10.56 21.98 10.54
C LYS A 44 -10.21 22.47 9.14
N LEU A 45 -8.99 22.98 8.94
CA LEU A 45 -8.55 23.48 7.65
C LEU A 45 -8.40 22.35 6.62
N MET A 46 -7.89 21.18 7.04
CA MET A 46 -7.81 20.00 6.17
C MET A 46 -9.19 19.43 5.83
N ALA A 47 -10.18 19.61 6.70
CA ALA A 47 -11.57 19.19 6.44
C ALA A 47 -12.30 20.11 5.44
N ASP A 48 -11.77 21.29 5.13
CA ASP A 48 -12.33 22.15 4.08
C ASP A 48 -12.16 21.49 2.71
N ALA A 49 -13.28 21.36 1.98
CA ALA A 49 -13.32 20.65 0.69
C ALA A 49 -12.37 21.23 -0.36
N LYS A 50 -12.11 22.54 -0.35
CA LYS A 50 -11.21 23.16 -1.35
C LYS A 50 -9.75 22.85 -1.01
N VAL A 51 -9.41 22.88 0.27
CA VAL A 51 -8.05 22.56 0.74
C VAL A 51 -7.75 21.08 0.53
N SER A 52 -8.66 20.19 0.91
CA SER A 52 -8.49 18.75 0.75
C SER A 52 -8.34 18.36 -0.72
N GLN A 53 -9.19 18.92 -1.60
CA GLN A 53 -9.10 18.71 -3.05
C GLN A 53 -7.74 19.19 -3.58
N ARG A 54 -7.28 20.38 -3.16
CA ARG A 54 -5.99 20.90 -3.60
C ARG A 54 -4.82 20.02 -3.17
N VAL A 55 -4.84 19.48 -1.94
CA VAL A 55 -3.83 18.52 -1.47
C VAL A 55 -3.83 17.26 -2.34
N ALA A 56 -5.02 16.74 -2.69
CA ALA A 56 -5.14 15.59 -3.57
C ALA A 56 -4.58 15.87 -4.97
N ASP A 57 -4.93 17.01 -5.56
CA ASP A 57 -4.44 17.43 -6.88
C ASP A 57 -2.91 17.56 -6.91
N LEU A 58 -2.31 18.12 -5.84
CA LEU A 58 -0.86 18.23 -5.70
C LEU A 58 -0.17 16.87 -5.54
N ARG A 59 -0.81 15.92 -4.85
CA ARG A 59 -0.27 14.57 -4.64
C ARG A 59 -0.42 13.66 -5.86
N LYS A 60 -1.42 13.90 -6.71
CA LYS A 60 -1.68 13.06 -7.89
C LYS A 60 -0.43 12.84 -8.76
N PRO A 61 0.30 13.87 -9.24
CA PRO A 61 1.50 13.65 -10.05
C PRO A 61 2.63 12.99 -9.26
N MET A 62 2.73 13.25 -7.95
CA MET A 62 3.73 12.61 -7.09
C MET A 62 3.45 11.11 -6.92
N ALA A 63 2.17 10.74 -6.78
CA ALA A 63 1.73 9.35 -6.70
C ALA A 63 1.95 8.63 -8.04
N GLU A 64 1.63 9.29 -9.16
CA GLU A 64 1.91 8.77 -10.51
C GLU A 64 3.42 8.55 -10.73
N ALA A 65 4.27 9.47 -10.26
CA ALA A 65 5.73 9.34 -10.34
C ALA A 65 6.30 8.28 -9.39
N ALA A 66 5.72 8.11 -8.20
CA ALA A 66 6.14 7.10 -7.24
C ALA A 66 5.59 5.70 -7.56
N GLN A 67 4.59 5.60 -8.43
CA GLN A 67 3.99 4.33 -8.80
C GLN A 67 4.97 3.51 -9.65
N VAL A 68 5.50 2.44 -9.07
CA VAL A 68 6.15 1.39 -9.85
C VAL A 68 5.06 0.67 -10.64
N THR A 69 5.04 0.86 -11.96
CA THR A 69 4.14 0.13 -12.86
C THR A 69 4.83 -1.11 -13.38
N LEU A 70 4.07 -2.19 -13.66
CA LEU A 70 4.63 -3.39 -14.27
C LEU A 70 5.35 -3.07 -15.59
N ARG A 71 4.74 -2.24 -16.45
CA ARG A 71 5.36 -1.79 -17.71
C ARG A 71 6.69 -1.08 -17.46
N GLY A 72 6.71 -0.09 -16.57
CA GLY A 72 7.93 0.67 -16.24
C GLY A 72 9.02 -0.24 -15.68
N HIS A 73 8.68 -1.15 -14.76
CA HIS A 73 9.64 -2.09 -14.21
C HIS A 73 10.24 -3.03 -15.29
N LEU A 74 9.42 -3.50 -16.23
CA LEU A 74 9.89 -4.32 -17.36
C LEU A 74 10.77 -3.52 -18.34
N GLU A 75 10.50 -2.22 -18.52
CA GLU A 75 11.32 -1.30 -19.32
C GLU A 75 12.66 -1.01 -18.65
N ASP A 76 12.67 -0.76 -17.34
CA ASP A 76 13.89 -0.56 -16.55
C ASP A 76 14.80 -1.79 -16.59
N LEU A 77 14.24 -3.00 -16.40
CA LEU A 77 15.00 -4.25 -16.49
C LEU A 77 15.56 -4.49 -17.90
N LYS A 78 14.81 -4.12 -18.94
CA LYS A 78 15.32 -4.16 -20.32
C LYS A 78 16.49 -3.20 -20.51
N MET A 79 16.40 -1.98 -19.99
CA MET A 79 17.48 -0.98 -20.07
C MET A 79 18.74 -1.48 -19.35
N LEU A 80 18.60 -2.00 -18.13
CA LEU A 80 19.71 -2.56 -17.35
C LEU A 80 20.39 -3.73 -18.08
N ARG A 81 19.59 -4.60 -18.72
CA ARG A 81 20.12 -5.67 -19.57
C ARG A 81 20.92 -5.12 -20.75
N ASP A 82 20.36 -4.15 -21.48
CA ASP A 82 21.00 -3.56 -22.66
C ASP A 82 22.35 -2.91 -22.25
N LEU A 83 22.38 -2.18 -21.14
CA LEU A 83 23.60 -1.59 -20.57
C LEU A 83 24.64 -2.67 -20.19
N ALA A 84 24.21 -3.76 -19.54
CA ALA A 84 25.10 -4.85 -19.17
C ALA A 84 25.69 -5.56 -20.40
N ILE A 85 24.95 -5.65 -21.52
CA ILE A 85 25.46 -6.18 -22.79
C ILE A 85 26.57 -5.27 -23.33
N ASP A 86 26.34 -3.96 -23.35
CA ASP A 86 27.31 -2.97 -23.83
C ASP A 86 28.60 -2.99 -23.00
N GLU A 87 28.49 -3.21 -21.69
CA GLU A 87 29.63 -3.39 -20.77
C GLU A 87 30.24 -4.80 -20.81
N LYS A 88 29.73 -5.70 -21.67
CA LYS A 88 30.15 -7.11 -21.79
C LYS A 88 29.95 -7.95 -20.51
N GLN A 89 29.07 -7.51 -19.61
CA GLN A 89 28.66 -8.19 -18.39
C GLN A 89 27.50 -9.16 -18.66
N ILE A 90 27.78 -10.23 -19.39
CA ILE A 90 26.75 -11.17 -19.88
C ILE A 90 25.97 -11.84 -18.74
N SER A 91 26.61 -12.17 -17.62
CA SER A 91 25.93 -12.75 -16.45
C SER A 91 24.89 -11.80 -15.85
N ALA A 92 25.20 -10.51 -15.77
CA ALA A 92 24.28 -9.47 -15.28
C ALA A 92 23.11 -9.27 -16.26
N ALA A 93 23.38 -9.30 -17.58
CA ALA A 93 22.33 -9.22 -18.61
C ALA A 93 21.34 -10.39 -18.50
N ILE A 94 21.83 -11.62 -18.31
CA ILE A 94 20.98 -12.80 -18.12
C ILE A 94 20.15 -12.66 -16.84
N ALA A 95 20.74 -12.21 -15.73
CA ALA A 95 20.03 -12.00 -14.48
C ALA A 95 18.88 -10.98 -14.63
N ALA A 96 19.10 -9.89 -15.38
CA ALA A 96 18.08 -8.90 -15.68
C ALA A 96 16.93 -9.49 -16.53
N GLU A 97 17.23 -10.32 -17.55
CA GLU A 97 16.19 -10.96 -18.37
C GLU A 97 15.39 -12.01 -17.57
N VAL A 98 16.04 -12.77 -16.69
CA VAL A 98 15.34 -13.69 -15.77
C VAL A 98 14.41 -12.93 -14.83
N ALA A 99 14.89 -11.85 -14.21
CA ALA A 99 14.05 -11.00 -13.36
C ALA A 99 12.85 -10.43 -14.12
N ARG A 100 13.06 -10.01 -15.38
CA ARG A 100 12.01 -9.52 -16.27
C ARG A 100 10.99 -10.61 -16.58
N GLY A 101 11.44 -11.83 -16.81
CA GLY A 101 10.57 -12.99 -17.01
C GLY A 101 9.74 -13.34 -15.78
N LYS A 102 10.33 -13.24 -14.58
CA LYS A 102 9.60 -13.41 -13.30
C LYS A 102 8.53 -12.33 -13.12
N ALA A 103 8.88 -11.07 -13.36
CA ALA A 103 7.94 -9.95 -13.26
C ALA A 103 6.78 -10.04 -14.27
N ALA A 104 7.05 -10.51 -15.49
CA ALA A 104 6.04 -10.71 -16.53
C ALA A 104 5.17 -11.96 -16.33
N GLY A 105 5.46 -12.79 -15.31
CA GLY A 105 4.73 -14.03 -15.04
C GLY A 105 5.02 -15.17 -16.02
N VAL A 106 6.03 -15.04 -16.89
CA VAL A 106 6.47 -16.14 -17.78
C VAL A 106 7.33 -17.17 -17.06
N HIS A 107 7.84 -16.83 -15.87
CA HIS A 107 8.42 -17.76 -14.92
C HIS A 107 7.43 -18.03 -13.79
N VAL A 108 6.89 -19.25 -13.74
CA VAL A 108 6.11 -19.72 -12.60
C VAL A 108 7.08 -20.34 -11.60
N GLU A 109 7.36 -19.65 -10.49
CA GLU A 109 7.98 -20.30 -9.34
C GLU A 109 6.89 -21.12 -8.63
N SER A 110 6.93 -22.44 -8.80
CA SER A 110 6.08 -23.35 -8.02
C SER A 110 6.56 -23.32 -6.57
N LEU A 111 5.92 -22.50 -5.74
CA LEU A 111 6.10 -22.54 -4.30
C LEU A 111 5.39 -23.79 -3.74
N ASN A 112 6.03 -24.96 -3.90
CA ASN A 112 5.65 -26.16 -3.18
C ASN A 112 5.90 -25.91 -1.69
N HIS A 113 4.87 -25.42 -0.99
CA HIS A 113 4.85 -25.38 0.47
C HIS A 113 4.78 -26.82 0.98
N HIS A 114 5.92 -27.50 1.01
CA HIS A 114 6.08 -28.69 1.83
C HIS A 114 6.04 -28.23 3.29
N HIS A 115 4.86 -28.31 3.90
CA HIS A 115 4.73 -28.12 5.34
C HIS A 115 5.47 -29.28 6.02
N SER A 116 6.72 -29.07 6.42
CA SER A 116 7.56 -30.09 7.08
C SER A 116 7.30 -30.19 8.58
N GLY A 117 6.37 -29.38 9.11
CA GLY A 117 5.88 -29.53 10.47
C GLY A 117 4.98 -30.76 10.56
N ALA A 118 5.17 -31.58 11.58
CA ALA A 118 4.18 -32.58 11.95
C ALA A 118 2.83 -31.87 12.08
N VAL A 119 1.89 -32.17 11.19
CA VAL A 119 0.50 -31.75 11.38
C VAL A 119 0.08 -32.46 12.65
N ALA A 120 0.02 -31.72 13.75
CA ALA A 120 -0.63 -32.20 14.96
C ALA A 120 -2.10 -32.35 14.57
N VAL A 121 -2.47 -33.56 14.16
CA VAL A 121 -3.88 -33.96 14.10
C VAL A 121 -4.34 -33.92 15.55
N ALA A 122 -4.82 -32.75 15.97
CA ALA A 122 -5.50 -32.62 17.24
C ALA A 122 -6.74 -33.52 17.12
N THR A 123 -6.71 -34.67 17.79
CA THR A 123 -7.91 -35.47 17.97
C THR A 123 -8.88 -34.61 18.76
N ILE A 124 -9.89 -34.08 18.07
CA ILE A 124 -10.93 -33.29 18.71
C ILE A 124 -11.72 -34.26 19.59
N ASP A 125 -11.60 -34.11 20.91
CA ASP A 125 -12.42 -34.83 21.86
C ASP A 125 -13.86 -34.32 21.78
N THR A 126 -14.66 -34.98 20.94
CA THR A 126 -16.05 -34.62 20.68
C THR A 126 -16.93 -34.69 21.92
N SER A 127 -16.50 -35.38 22.99
CA SER A 127 -17.23 -35.42 24.27
C SER A 127 -17.19 -34.10 25.04
N LYS A 128 -16.24 -33.21 24.72
CA LYS A 128 -16.08 -31.89 25.33
C LYS A 128 -16.70 -30.76 24.51
N LEU A 129 -17.27 -31.07 23.35
CA LEU A 129 -17.98 -30.10 22.54
C LEU A 129 -19.39 -29.91 23.11
N SER A 130 -19.83 -28.66 23.23
CA SER A 130 -21.21 -28.38 23.62
C SER A 130 -22.18 -28.82 22.51
N ASN A 131 -23.40 -29.22 22.89
CA ASN A 131 -24.44 -29.56 21.93
C ASN A 131 -24.74 -28.42 20.94
N GLY A 132 -24.55 -27.16 21.35
CA GLY A 132 -24.69 -26.00 20.47
C GLY A 132 -23.63 -25.95 19.38
N THR A 133 -22.37 -26.19 19.76
CA THR A 133 -21.23 -26.25 18.81
C THR A 133 -21.37 -27.40 17.83
N ILE A 134 -21.86 -28.56 18.29
CA ILE A 134 -22.11 -29.73 17.43
C ILE A 134 -23.21 -29.41 16.40
N ALA A 135 -24.29 -28.74 16.81
CA ALA A 135 -25.37 -28.35 15.91
C ALA A 135 -24.90 -27.36 14.83
N GLU A 136 -24.00 -26.44 15.18
CA GLU A 136 -23.45 -25.45 14.26
C GLU A 136 -22.52 -26.09 13.22
N LEU A 137 -21.64 -27.01 13.64
CA LEU A 137 -20.80 -27.81 12.74
C LEU A 137 -21.62 -28.68 11.78
N LEU A 138 -22.72 -29.29 12.25
CA LEU A 138 -23.61 -30.09 11.41
C LEU A 138 -24.36 -29.26 10.36
N ARG A 139 -24.70 -28.00 10.69
CA ARG A 139 -25.29 -27.05 9.74
C ARG A 139 -24.28 -26.62 8.69
N ALA A 140 -23.05 -26.29 9.09
CA ALA A 140 -21.97 -25.94 8.18
C ALA A 140 -21.67 -27.08 7.19
N ARG A 141 -21.64 -28.33 7.67
CA ARG A 141 -21.41 -29.51 6.81
C ARG A 141 -22.52 -29.74 5.79
N ARG A 142 -23.79 -29.51 6.14
CA ARG A 142 -24.91 -29.62 5.17
C ARG A 142 -24.81 -28.58 4.06
N ALA A 143 -24.32 -27.38 4.38
CA ALA A 143 -24.13 -26.31 3.41
C ALA A 143 -22.98 -26.59 2.42
N GLU A 144 -21.96 -27.36 2.83
CA GLU A 144 -20.87 -27.80 1.95
C GLU A 144 -21.25 -28.98 1.03
N THR A 145 -22.21 -29.81 1.44
CA THR A 145 -22.62 -31.01 0.68
C THR A 145 -23.78 -30.79 -0.28
N ASP A 146 -24.32 -29.57 -0.37
CA ASP A 146 -25.35 -29.19 -1.34
C ASP A 146 -24.75 -28.23 -2.38
N PRO A 147 -24.04 -28.75 -3.41
CA PRO A 147 -23.68 -27.95 -4.56
C PRO A 147 -24.96 -27.83 -5.40
N GLY A 148 -25.66 -26.70 -5.26
CA GLY A 148 -26.74 -26.34 -6.18
C GLY A 148 -26.31 -26.43 -7.64
#